data_AF-A0A1Q3X0F2-F1
#
_entry.id   AF-A0A1Q3X0F2-F1
#
_cell.length_a   1.000
_cell.length_b   1.000
_cell.length_c   1.000
_cell.angle_alpha   90.00
_cell.angle_beta   90.00
_cell.angle_gamma   90.00
#
_symmetry.space_group_name_H-M   'P 1'
#
loop_
_entity.id
_entity.type
_entity.pdbx_description
1 polymer ?
#
loop_
_entity_poly.entity_id
_entity_poly.type
_entity_poly.pdbx_seq_one_letter_code
_entity_poly.pdbx_strand_id
1 'polypeptide(L)'
;MAFQSLEPQRNFSYAIFFLTIIKHKQMKTVKTLTMAAVATLLSFTAVTYSSCSKIECVGKTCQHGGSCNKGKCSCPSNYEGDNCENGINKKFAGTFTGNSDCAGPGTQFTFAASPTNPTQVFMQGPSTTLNCTVSGNSLTIPYQTYYSGGDQVSVQGSGTLNGNSITIYLAASDLTTGDFETCNFTGTK
;
A
#
# COMPACT_ATOMS: atom_id res chain seq x y z
N MET A 1 -50.26 -34.46 87.07
CA MET A 1 -50.67 -33.05 87.15
C MET A 1 -50.82 -32.58 85.70
N ALA A 2 -52.00 -32.69 85.10
CA ALA A 2 -53.03 -31.63 84.97
C ALA A 2 -52.43 -30.36 84.32
N PHE A 3 -52.83 -29.86 83.14
CA PHE A 3 -54.15 -29.43 82.63
C PHE A 3 -54.11 -29.39 81.07
N GLN A 4 -55.18 -29.77 80.34
CA GLN A 4 -56.08 -28.91 79.50
C GLN A 4 -55.36 -27.86 78.62
N SER A 5 -55.63 -27.66 77.31
CA SER A 5 -56.94 -27.44 76.67
C SER A 5 -56.84 -27.30 75.13
N LEU A 6 -57.88 -27.76 74.43
CA LEU A 6 -58.59 -27.16 73.28
C LEU A 6 -57.84 -26.77 71.97
N GLU A 7 -58.21 -27.48 70.91
CA GLU A 7 -58.28 -27.11 69.46
C GLU A 7 -59.00 -25.75 69.22
N PRO A 8 -58.93 -25.03 68.05
CA PRO A 8 -59.27 -25.57 66.72
C PRO A 8 -58.71 -24.92 65.42
N GLN A 9 -58.59 -25.77 64.38
CA GLN A 9 -59.16 -25.65 63.02
C GLN A 9 -58.66 -24.60 61.97
N ARG A 10 -58.32 -25.18 60.79
CA ARG A 10 -58.76 -24.77 59.43
C ARG A 10 -58.02 -23.62 58.74
N ASN A 11 -56.86 -23.88 58.11
CA ASN A 11 -56.33 -23.01 57.05
C ASN A 11 -55.35 -23.64 56.03
N PHE A 12 -55.25 -24.97 55.92
CA PHE A 12 -54.19 -25.59 55.09
C PHE A 12 -54.60 -25.93 53.64
N SER A 13 -55.88 -25.81 53.27
CA SER A 13 -56.38 -26.30 51.97
C SER A 13 -56.32 -25.29 50.82
N TYR A 14 -56.18 -23.98 51.10
CA TYR A 14 -56.17 -22.94 50.05
C TYR A 14 -54.78 -22.63 49.48
N ALA A 15 -53.71 -22.89 50.24
CA ALA A 15 -52.34 -22.58 49.83
C ALA A 15 -51.81 -23.53 48.73
N ILE A 16 -52.27 -24.78 48.71
CA ILE A 16 -51.80 -25.79 47.74
C ILE A 16 -52.41 -25.56 46.35
N PHE A 17 -53.67 -25.08 46.28
CA PHE A 17 -54.34 -24.81 45.00
C PHE A 17 -53.74 -23.60 44.25
N PHE A 18 -53.27 -22.58 44.97
CA PHE A 18 -52.65 -21.39 44.35
C PHE A 18 -51.27 -21.68 43.75
N LEU A 19 -50.49 -22.58 44.35
CA LEU A 19 -49.14 -22.92 43.86
C LEU A 19 -49.16 -23.69 42.53
N THR A 20 -50.21 -24.47 42.26
CA THR A 20 -50.33 -25.25 41.02
C THR A 20 -50.72 -24.38 39.81
N ILE A 21 -51.47 -23.30 40.01
CA ILE A 21 -51.92 -22.40 38.93
C ILE A 21 -50.76 -21.55 38.38
N ILE A 22 -49.76 -21.23 39.21
CA ILE A 22 -48.61 -20.40 38.79
C ILE A 22 -47.69 -21.14 37.80
N LYS A 23 -47.59 -22.48 37.84
CA LYS A 23 -46.73 -23.24 36.93
C LYS A 23 -47.23 -23.29 35.48
N HIS A 24 -48.51 -23.06 35.20
CA HIS A 24 -49.05 -23.13 33.84
C HIS A 24 -48.98 -21.81 33.05
N LYS A 25 -48.75 -20.67 33.71
CA LYS A 25 -48.64 -19.34 33.07
C LYS A 25 -47.19 -18.90 32.82
N GLN A 26 -46.26 -19.85 32.62
CA GLN A 26 -44.84 -19.52 32.39
C GLN A 26 -44.21 -20.30 31.21
N MET A 27 -45.02 -20.91 30.33
CA MET A 27 -44.50 -21.69 29.19
C MET A 27 -45.13 -21.32 27.84
N LYS A 28 -45.59 -20.08 27.63
CA LYS A 28 -46.05 -19.64 26.31
C LYS A 28 -45.23 -18.51 25.69
N THR A 29 -44.42 -17.82 26.49
CA THR A 29 -43.63 -16.66 26.01
C THR A 29 -42.12 -16.91 26.02
N VAL A 30 -41.63 -17.89 26.80
CA VAL A 30 -40.18 -18.21 26.91
C VAL A 30 -39.70 -19.10 25.76
N LYS A 31 -40.54 -20.02 25.24
CA LYS A 31 -40.23 -20.82 24.03
C LYS A 31 -40.08 -19.94 22.78
N THR A 32 -40.75 -18.79 22.77
CA THR A 32 -40.76 -17.83 21.65
C THR A 32 -39.60 -16.83 21.74
N LEU A 33 -39.10 -16.53 22.95
CA LEU A 33 -37.92 -15.67 23.15
C LEU A 33 -36.60 -16.40 22.87
N THR A 34 -36.51 -17.70 23.18
CA THR A 34 -35.28 -18.49 22.92
C THR A 34 -35.09 -18.81 21.43
N MET A 35 -36.18 -18.93 20.65
CA MET A 35 -36.10 -19.07 19.19
C MET A 35 -35.66 -17.79 18.49
N ALA A 36 -36.10 -16.62 18.98
CA ALA A 36 -35.75 -15.32 18.39
C ALA A 36 -34.24 -15.01 18.53
N ALA A 37 -33.63 -15.31 19.67
CA ALA A 37 -32.20 -15.06 19.91
C ALA A 37 -31.28 -15.96 19.05
N VAL A 38 -31.64 -17.23 18.85
CA VAL A 38 -30.91 -18.16 17.98
C VAL A 38 -31.08 -17.78 16.51
N ALA A 39 -32.28 -17.32 16.11
CA ALA A 39 -32.53 -16.82 14.76
C ALA A 39 -31.71 -15.55 14.45
N THR A 40 -31.52 -14.65 15.43
CA THR A 40 -30.68 -13.45 15.24
C THR A 40 -29.19 -13.77 15.16
N LEU A 41 -28.67 -14.75 15.91
CA LEU A 41 -27.25 -15.16 15.78
C LEU A 41 -26.94 -15.85 14.44
N LEU A 42 -27.88 -16.64 13.92
CA LEU A 42 -27.78 -17.28 12.60
C LEU A 42 -27.86 -16.27 11.44
N SER A 43 -28.64 -15.18 11.60
CA SER A 43 -28.68 -14.12 10.61
C SER A 43 -27.39 -13.30 10.57
N PHE A 44 -26.74 -13.06 11.72
CA PHE A 44 -25.46 -12.33 11.76
C PHE A 44 -24.30 -13.15 11.14
N THR A 45 -24.30 -14.47 11.26
CA THR A 45 -23.28 -15.35 10.65
C THR A 45 -23.42 -15.45 9.13
N ALA A 46 -24.65 -15.39 8.60
CA ALA A 46 -24.91 -15.39 7.16
C ALA A 46 -24.40 -14.11 6.45
N VAL A 47 -24.48 -12.95 7.11
CA VAL A 47 -24.00 -11.66 6.57
C VAL A 47 -22.46 -11.58 6.58
N THR A 48 -21.80 -12.23 7.54
CA THR A 48 -20.32 -12.30 7.54
C THR A 48 -19.75 -13.25 6.48
N TYR A 49 -20.50 -14.27 6.04
CA TYR A 49 -20.04 -15.21 5.01
C TYR A 49 -20.03 -14.57 3.61
N SER A 50 -21.01 -13.72 3.30
CA SER A 50 -21.14 -13.04 2.00
C SER A 50 -20.13 -11.89 1.79
N SER A 51 -19.39 -11.49 2.83
CA SER A 51 -18.31 -10.50 2.70
C SER A 51 -17.03 -11.08 2.08
N CYS A 52 -16.93 -12.41 1.95
CA CYS A 52 -15.90 -13.05 1.14
C CYS A 52 -16.37 -13.14 -0.32
N SER A 53 -16.65 -11.98 -0.93
CA SER A 53 -16.74 -11.90 -2.39
C SER A 53 -15.34 -12.24 -2.90
N LYS A 54 -15.16 -13.43 -3.44
CA LYS A 54 -13.92 -13.82 -4.10
C LYS A 54 -13.76 -12.88 -5.28
N ILE A 55 -13.01 -11.79 -5.09
CA ILE A 55 -12.61 -10.90 -6.19
C ILE A 55 -11.61 -11.72 -6.99
N GLU A 56 -12.13 -12.45 -7.98
CA GLU A 56 -11.32 -13.34 -8.77
C GLU A 56 -10.43 -12.55 -9.72
N CYS A 57 -9.30 -13.15 -10.07
CA CYS A 57 -8.39 -12.66 -11.10
C CYS A 57 -8.90 -12.97 -12.53
N VAL A 58 -10.18 -13.31 -12.67
CA VAL A 58 -10.78 -13.70 -13.95
C VAL A 58 -10.70 -12.51 -14.91
N GLY A 59 -9.99 -12.71 -16.02
CA GLY A 59 -9.78 -11.68 -17.05
C GLY A 59 -8.68 -10.66 -16.73
N LYS A 60 -7.97 -10.76 -15.58
CA LYS A 60 -6.84 -9.86 -15.27
C LYS A 60 -5.50 -10.57 -15.48
N THR A 61 -4.72 -10.06 -16.42
CA THR A 61 -3.38 -10.57 -16.72
C THR A 61 -2.33 -9.66 -16.11
N CYS A 62 -1.61 -10.15 -15.09
CA CYS A 62 -0.42 -9.47 -14.57
C CYS A 62 0.80 -9.82 -15.45
N GLN A 63 1.47 -8.80 -15.98
CA GLN A 63 2.61 -8.97 -16.87
C GLN A 63 3.91 -9.20 -16.08
N HIS A 64 4.98 -9.57 -16.80
CA HIS A 64 6.35 -9.71 -16.28
C HIS A 64 6.49 -10.60 -15.03
N GLY A 65 5.63 -11.61 -14.88
CA GLY A 65 5.65 -12.53 -13.74
C GLY A 65 4.94 -12.01 -12.49
N GLY A 66 4.15 -10.93 -12.60
CA GLY A 66 3.31 -10.45 -11.52
C GLY A 66 2.28 -11.49 -11.05
N SER A 67 2.00 -11.52 -9.76
CA SER A 67 1.01 -12.43 -9.17
C SER A 67 -0.30 -11.72 -8.89
N CYS A 68 -1.43 -12.27 -9.30
CA CYS A 68 -2.73 -11.68 -9.00
C CYS A 68 -3.27 -12.16 -7.65
N ASN A 69 -3.69 -11.22 -6.80
CA ASN A 69 -4.34 -11.48 -5.52
C ASN A 69 -5.54 -10.55 -5.36
N LYS A 70 -6.74 -11.12 -5.19
CA LYS A 70 -8.01 -10.37 -5.02
C LYS A 70 -8.21 -9.27 -6.08
N GLY A 71 -7.93 -9.57 -7.35
CA GLY A 71 -8.08 -8.62 -8.46
C GLY A 71 -7.00 -7.54 -8.56
N LYS A 72 -5.95 -7.57 -7.73
CA LYS A 72 -4.79 -6.66 -7.80
C LYS A 72 -3.53 -7.43 -8.18
N CYS A 73 -2.71 -6.83 -9.05
CA CYS A 73 -1.41 -7.39 -9.39
C CYS A 73 -0.36 -6.99 -8.35
N SER A 74 0.34 -7.98 -7.83
CA SER A 74 1.59 -7.81 -7.08
C SER A 74 2.73 -7.84 -8.08
N CYS A 75 3.32 -6.68 -8.34
CA CYS A 75 4.37 -6.54 -9.34
C CYS A 75 5.75 -6.94 -8.80
N PRO A 76 6.63 -7.47 -9.66
CA PRO A 76 8.06 -7.59 -9.33
C PRO A 76 8.67 -6.22 -9.03
N SER A 77 9.80 -6.19 -8.32
CA SER A 77 10.45 -4.96 -7.85
C SER A 77 10.75 -3.91 -8.93
N ASN A 78 10.93 -4.35 -10.18
CA ASN A 78 11.36 -3.51 -11.30
C ASN A 78 10.19 -3.10 -12.22
N TYR A 79 8.96 -3.47 -11.87
CA TYR A 79 7.77 -3.17 -12.67
C TYR A 79 6.67 -2.52 -11.81
N GLU A 80 5.88 -1.68 -12.43
CA GLU A 80 4.76 -0.94 -11.85
C GLU A 80 3.60 -0.83 -12.86
N GLY A 81 2.48 -0.25 -12.41
CA GLY A 81 1.22 -0.20 -13.17
C GLY A 81 0.19 -1.21 -12.66
N ASP A 82 -1.06 -1.03 -13.06
CA ASP A 82 -2.19 -1.85 -12.60
C ASP A 82 -2.05 -3.33 -12.98
N ASN A 83 -1.29 -3.59 -14.04
CA ASN A 83 -1.01 -4.91 -14.59
C ASN A 83 0.51 -5.19 -14.69
N CYS A 84 1.36 -4.43 -14.01
CA CYS A 84 2.83 -4.56 -14.05
C CYS A 84 3.43 -4.39 -15.45
N GLU A 85 2.78 -3.58 -16.29
CA GLU A 85 3.13 -3.37 -17.70
C GLU A 85 4.28 -2.35 -17.90
N ASN A 86 4.62 -1.58 -16.87
CA ASN A 86 5.60 -0.50 -16.95
C ASN A 86 6.86 -0.85 -16.17
N GLY A 87 8.02 -0.75 -16.82
CA GLY A 87 9.29 -0.70 -16.10
C GLY A 87 9.35 0.54 -15.23
N ILE A 88 9.91 0.43 -14.02
CA ILE A 88 10.04 1.56 -13.09
C ILE A 88 10.87 2.71 -13.65
N ASN A 89 11.67 2.48 -14.69
CA ASN A 89 12.40 3.50 -15.42
C ASN A 89 11.49 4.49 -16.17
N LYS A 90 10.28 4.08 -16.57
CA LYS A 90 9.41 4.91 -17.42
C LYS A 90 8.98 6.21 -16.74
N LYS A 91 8.75 6.23 -15.42
CA LYS A 91 8.35 7.46 -14.71
C LYS A 91 9.42 8.55 -14.68
N PHE A 92 10.68 8.17 -14.84
CA PHE A 92 11.82 9.09 -14.93
C PHE A 92 12.01 9.65 -16.34
N ALA A 93 11.40 9.07 -17.38
CA ALA A 93 11.56 9.57 -18.73
C ALA A 93 10.91 10.96 -18.90
N GLY A 94 11.58 11.83 -19.63
CA GLY A 94 11.13 13.20 -19.91
C GLY A 94 12.19 14.25 -19.59
N THR A 95 11.82 15.51 -19.80
CA THR A 95 12.67 16.68 -19.51
C THR A 95 12.18 17.34 -18.24
N PHE A 96 13.06 17.47 -17.25
CA PHE A 96 12.81 18.20 -16.02
C PHE A 96 13.44 19.57 -16.14
N THR A 97 12.64 20.62 -15.98
CA THR A 97 13.11 22.01 -15.97
C THR A 97 13.08 22.53 -14.54
N GLY A 98 14.13 23.23 -14.13
CA GLY A 98 14.25 23.65 -12.74
C GLY A 98 15.43 24.55 -12.43
N ASN A 99 15.84 24.55 -11.17
CA ASN A 99 16.98 25.30 -10.69
C ASN A 99 18.15 24.35 -10.40
N SER A 100 19.34 24.76 -10.81
CA SER A 100 20.61 24.12 -10.44
C SER A 100 21.47 25.14 -9.70
N ASP A 101 22.15 24.72 -8.64
CA ASP A 101 23.07 25.60 -7.91
C ASP A 101 24.34 25.95 -8.73
N CYS A 102 24.66 25.15 -9.76
CA CYS A 102 25.82 25.38 -10.64
C CYS A 102 25.46 26.13 -11.93
N ALA A 103 24.25 25.91 -12.47
CA ALA A 103 23.84 26.48 -13.77
C ALA A 103 22.73 27.55 -13.65
N GLY A 104 22.12 27.70 -12.47
CA GLY A 104 21.06 28.65 -12.21
C GLY A 104 19.66 28.18 -12.64
N PRO A 105 18.68 29.11 -12.68
CA PRO A 105 17.30 28.80 -13.00
C PRO A 105 17.09 28.50 -14.49
N GLY A 106 16.10 27.67 -14.81
CA GLY A 106 15.78 27.25 -16.18
C GLY A 106 16.68 26.12 -16.71
N THR A 107 17.51 25.54 -15.84
CA THR A 107 18.33 24.36 -16.16
C THR A 107 17.44 23.18 -16.52
N GLN A 108 17.83 22.38 -17.52
CA GLN A 108 17.08 21.23 -17.99
C GLN A 108 17.89 19.94 -17.92
N PHE A 109 17.30 18.88 -17.38
CA PHE A 109 17.82 17.52 -17.50
C PHE A 109 16.81 16.63 -18.21
N THR A 110 17.26 15.97 -19.28
CA THR A 110 16.43 15.05 -20.05
C THR A 110 16.87 13.61 -19.79
N PHE A 111 15.89 12.75 -19.50
CA PHE A 111 16.11 11.33 -19.27
C PHE A 111 15.36 10.49 -20.30
N ALA A 112 16.03 9.47 -20.84
CA ALA A 112 15.41 8.45 -21.67
C ALA A 112 15.36 7.11 -20.92
N ALA A 113 14.20 6.45 -20.91
CA ALA A 113 14.07 5.11 -20.35
C ALA A 113 14.65 4.06 -21.32
N SER A 114 15.37 3.07 -20.80
CA SER A 114 15.80 1.92 -21.60
C SER A 114 14.59 1.08 -22.05
N PRO A 115 14.50 0.72 -23.34
CA PRO A 115 13.40 -0.12 -23.86
C PRO A 115 13.54 -1.59 -23.44
N THR A 116 14.74 -2.03 -23.04
CA THR A 116 15.05 -3.43 -22.75
C THR A 116 15.35 -3.69 -21.28
N ASN A 117 15.74 -2.66 -20.51
CA ASN A 117 16.05 -2.79 -19.09
C ASN A 117 15.14 -1.90 -18.23
N PRO A 118 14.21 -2.46 -17.44
CA PRO A 118 13.21 -1.70 -16.68
C PRO A 118 13.80 -0.88 -15.53
N THR A 119 15.09 -1.05 -15.21
CA THR A 119 15.81 -0.33 -14.15
C THR A 119 16.83 0.67 -14.67
N GLN A 120 16.98 0.81 -16.00
CA GLN A 120 17.98 1.67 -16.60
C GLN A 120 17.35 2.92 -17.22
N VAL A 121 17.97 4.07 -16.98
CA VAL A 121 17.67 5.35 -17.63
C VAL A 121 18.97 5.99 -18.11
N PHE A 122 18.85 6.89 -19.08
CA PHE A 122 19.95 7.57 -19.72
C PHE A 122 19.78 9.07 -19.57
N MET A 123 20.69 9.73 -18.84
CA MET A 123 20.70 11.20 -18.77
C MET A 123 21.36 11.75 -20.04
N GLN A 124 20.59 12.52 -20.80
CA GLN A 124 20.99 13.07 -22.10
C GLN A 124 21.73 14.39 -21.90
N GLY A 125 23.00 14.43 -22.28
CA GLY A 125 23.78 15.65 -22.44
C GLY A 125 24.01 16.01 -23.91
N PRO A 126 24.56 17.21 -24.20
CA PRO A 126 24.78 17.66 -25.58
C PRO A 126 25.81 16.82 -26.34
N SER A 127 26.77 16.20 -25.65
CA SER A 127 27.86 15.42 -26.28
C SER A 127 28.09 14.06 -25.63
N THR A 128 27.38 13.75 -24.55
CA THR A 128 27.52 12.49 -23.83
C THR A 128 26.17 12.05 -23.28
N THR A 129 26.02 10.75 -23.07
CA THR A 129 24.88 10.17 -22.37
C THR A 129 25.41 9.45 -21.14
N LEU A 130 24.91 9.81 -19.96
CA LEU A 130 25.27 9.14 -18.73
C LEU A 130 24.35 7.95 -18.49
N ASN A 131 24.94 6.83 -18.10
CA ASN A 131 24.19 5.66 -17.67
C ASN A 131 23.71 5.88 -16.24
N CYS A 132 22.43 5.63 -15.99
CA CYS A 132 21.85 5.72 -14.66
C CYS A 132 20.99 4.48 -14.38
N THR A 133 20.83 4.16 -13.10
CA THR A 133 19.95 3.08 -12.65
C THR A 133 18.87 3.63 -11.72
N VAL A 134 17.73 2.94 -11.65
CA VAL A 134 16.62 3.33 -10.79
C VAL A 134 16.17 2.16 -9.92
N SER A 135 15.74 2.47 -8.70
CA SER A 135 15.16 1.52 -7.77
C SER A 135 14.05 2.21 -6.98
N GLY A 136 12.80 1.77 -7.19
CA GLY A 136 11.63 2.47 -6.69
C GLY A 136 11.60 3.91 -7.22
N ASN A 137 11.73 4.89 -6.32
CA ASN A 137 11.77 6.32 -6.64
C ASN A 137 13.17 6.92 -6.60
N SER A 138 14.21 6.10 -6.36
CA SER A 138 15.60 6.56 -6.31
C SER A 138 16.25 6.41 -7.68
N LEU A 139 17.01 7.43 -8.07
CA LEU A 139 17.91 7.47 -9.21
C LEU A 139 19.35 7.36 -8.71
N THR A 140 20.15 6.53 -9.35
CA THR A 140 21.58 6.40 -9.08
C THR A 140 22.35 6.69 -10.36
N ILE A 141 23.34 7.58 -10.25
CA ILE A 141 24.28 7.91 -11.31
C ILE A 141 25.61 7.30 -10.86
N PRO A 142 25.95 6.08 -11.29
CA PRO A 142 27.20 5.44 -10.90
C PRO A 142 28.40 6.26 -11.38
N TYR A 143 29.53 6.07 -10.70
CA TYR A 143 30.82 6.60 -11.14
C TYR A 143 31.09 6.15 -12.58
N GLN A 144 31.24 7.14 -13.47
CA GLN A 144 31.61 6.94 -14.86
C GLN A 144 32.42 8.13 -15.34
N THR A 145 33.20 7.94 -16.39
CA THR A 145 34.03 9.00 -16.99
C THR A 145 33.62 9.26 -18.43
N TYR A 146 33.69 10.52 -18.86
CA TYR A 146 33.48 10.93 -20.24
C TYR A 146 34.45 12.05 -20.61
N TYR A 147 34.56 12.36 -21.90
CA TYR A 147 35.37 13.48 -22.36
C TYR A 147 34.52 14.71 -22.58
N SER A 148 34.93 15.86 -22.04
CA SER A 148 34.30 17.16 -22.23
C SER A 148 35.36 18.19 -22.58
N GLY A 149 35.26 18.81 -23.76
CA GLY A 149 36.23 19.83 -24.18
C GLY A 149 37.67 19.34 -24.35
N GLY A 150 37.92 18.02 -24.34
CA GLY A 150 39.26 17.42 -24.37
C GLY A 150 39.72 16.87 -23.03
N ASP A 151 39.09 17.28 -21.92
CA ASP A 151 39.40 16.81 -20.58
C ASP A 151 38.57 15.58 -20.20
N GLN A 152 39.17 14.70 -19.37
CA GLN A 152 38.48 13.53 -18.86
C GLN A 152 37.75 13.92 -17.57
N VAL A 153 36.41 13.87 -17.59
CA VAL A 153 35.58 14.23 -16.44
C VAL A 153 34.99 12.97 -15.83
N SER A 154 35.10 12.83 -14.52
CA SER A 154 34.35 11.86 -13.72
C SER A 154 33.02 12.46 -13.27
N VAL A 155 31.97 11.64 -13.23
CA VAL A 155 30.67 12.04 -12.70
C VAL A 155 30.03 10.89 -11.93
N GLN A 156 29.40 11.24 -10.82
CA GLN A 156 28.54 10.36 -10.03
C GLN A 156 27.46 11.18 -9.33
N GLY A 157 26.44 10.50 -8.82
CA GLY A 157 25.35 11.19 -8.16
C GLY A 157 24.19 10.31 -7.78
N SER A 158 23.17 10.95 -7.26
CA SER A 158 21.93 10.32 -6.82
C SER A 158 20.77 11.27 -6.99
N GLY A 159 19.55 10.74 -7.02
CA GLY A 159 18.36 11.56 -7.04
C GLY A 159 17.13 10.83 -6.55
N THR A 160 16.05 11.59 -6.37
CA THR A 160 14.77 11.07 -5.95
C THR A 160 13.65 11.70 -6.76
N LEU A 161 12.69 10.88 -7.17
CA LEU A 161 11.47 11.32 -7.85
C LEU A 161 10.28 11.30 -6.88
N ASN A 162 9.60 12.43 -6.74
CA ASN A 162 8.34 12.54 -6.02
C ASN A 162 7.27 13.12 -6.96
N GLY A 163 6.43 12.24 -7.49
CA GLY A 163 5.48 12.58 -8.56
C GLY A 163 6.22 13.06 -9.81
N ASN A 164 6.01 14.33 -10.18
CA ASN A 164 6.69 14.97 -11.31
C ASN A 164 7.91 15.79 -10.90
N SER A 165 8.23 15.88 -9.60
CA SER A 165 9.38 16.63 -9.11
C SER A 165 10.57 15.70 -8.91
N ILE A 166 11.71 16.07 -9.47
CA ILE A 166 12.98 15.36 -9.29
C ILE A 166 13.96 16.24 -8.53
N THR A 167 14.71 15.64 -7.62
CA THR A 167 15.89 16.24 -6.98
C THR A 167 17.10 15.39 -7.32
N ILE A 168 18.18 16.01 -7.79
CA ILE A 168 19.41 15.34 -8.22
C ILE A 168 20.59 16.01 -7.53
N TYR A 169 21.46 15.20 -6.95
CA TYR A 169 22.79 15.57 -6.49
C TYR A 169 23.81 14.98 -7.47
N LEU A 170 24.69 15.83 -7.98
CA LEU A 170 25.81 15.46 -8.85
C LEU A 170 27.12 15.86 -8.20
N ALA A 171 28.13 15.02 -8.38
CA ALA A 171 29.53 15.34 -8.10
C ALA A 171 30.33 15.04 -9.36
N ALA A 172 31.04 16.05 -9.86
CA ALA A 172 31.89 15.94 -11.03
C ALA A 172 33.31 16.35 -10.67
N SER A 173 34.30 15.69 -11.29
CA SER A 173 35.70 16.09 -11.16
C SER A 173 36.41 15.99 -12.49
N ASP A 174 37.13 17.03 -12.86
CA ASP A 174 38.09 17.01 -13.95
C ASP A 174 39.31 16.18 -13.51
N LEU A 175 39.57 15.08 -14.20
CA LEU A 175 40.67 14.17 -13.88
C LEU A 175 42.01 14.65 -14.44
N THR A 176 42.02 15.66 -15.32
CA THR A 176 43.22 16.32 -15.83
C THR A 176 43.69 17.39 -14.85
N THR A 177 42.80 18.29 -14.42
CA THR A 177 43.15 19.43 -13.56
C THR A 177 43.00 19.13 -12.06
N GLY A 178 42.15 18.16 -11.71
CA GLY A 178 41.77 17.86 -10.32
C GLY A 178 40.65 18.75 -9.79
N ASP A 179 40.06 19.61 -10.62
CA ASP A 179 38.94 20.46 -10.22
C ASP A 179 37.71 19.63 -9.87
N PHE A 180 37.01 20.02 -8.81
CA PHE A 180 35.86 19.29 -8.27
C PHE A 180 34.68 20.22 -8.04
N GLU A 181 33.49 19.79 -8.46
CA GLU A 181 32.25 20.52 -8.29
C GLU A 181 31.12 19.59 -7.84
N THR A 182 30.21 20.11 -7.02
CA THR A 182 28.97 19.44 -6.63
C THR A 182 27.78 20.30 -6.96
N CYS A 183 26.75 19.71 -7.56
CA CYS A 183 25.55 20.42 -7.99
C CYS A 183 24.30 19.78 -7.40
N ASN A 184 23.42 20.61 -6.83
CA ASN A 184 22.05 20.22 -6.55
C ASN A 184 21.15 20.78 -7.64
N PHE A 185 20.24 19.93 -8.12
CA PHE A 185 19.19 20.31 -9.05
C PHE A 185 17.84 19.91 -8.50
N THR A 186 16.87 20.80 -8.63
CA THR A 186 15.45 20.51 -8.38
C THR A 186 14.63 20.98 -9.57
N GLY A 187 13.83 20.10 -10.15
CA GLY A 187 13.02 20.43 -11.32
C GLY A 187 11.78 19.59 -11.47
N THR A 188 10.90 20.01 -12.37
CA THR A 188 9.61 19.36 -12.64
C THR A 188 9.43 19.08 -14.12
N LYS A 189 8.66 18.04 -14.43
CA LYS A 189 8.19 17.70 -15.79
C LYS A 189 6.72 18.09 -16.00
#